data_AF-A0A1U7LID5-F1
#
_entry.id   AF-A0A1U7LID5-F1
#
_cell.length_a   1.000
_cell.length_b   1.000
_cell.length_c   1.000
_cell.angle_alpha   90.00
_cell.angle_beta   90.00
_cell.angle_gamma   90.00
#
_symmetry.space_group_name_H-M   'P 1'
#
loop_
_entity.id
_entity.type
_entity.pdbx_description
1 polymer ?
#
loop_
_entity_poly.entity_id
_entity_poly.type
_entity_poly.pdbx_seq_one_letter_code
_entity_poly.pdbx_strand_id
1 'polypeptide(L)'
;IRDFSQIDAWSKSRNPPIGYEPFFYECLGAGNTRLAATFIPKCNPSNRVEFFLKVGDWGNAGKLAFAAKDITLLEDIKSKAGSAAPSSELDAMLAQLTTKLSGR
;
A
#
# COMPACT_ATOMS: atom_id res chain seq x y z
N ILE A 1 -17.05 29.75 -15.72
CA ILE A 1 -17.39 28.59 -14.85
C ILE A 1 -16.38 27.49 -15.21
N ARG A 2 -15.71 26.88 -14.23
CA ARG A 2 -14.65 25.89 -14.44
C ARG A 2 -15.31 24.52 -14.25
N ASP A 3 -15.67 23.88 -15.36
CA ASP A 3 -16.44 22.63 -15.35
C ASP A 3 -15.56 21.44 -14.94
N PHE A 4 -15.49 21.20 -13.62
CA PHE A 4 -14.77 20.08 -13.03
C PHE A 4 -15.49 18.73 -13.16
N SER A 5 -16.76 18.73 -13.58
CA SER A 5 -17.59 17.53 -13.74
C SER A 5 -17.07 16.60 -14.84
N GLN A 6 -16.59 17.16 -15.94
CA GLN A 6 -16.02 16.38 -17.06
C GLN A 6 -14.66 15.77 -16.72
N ILE A 7 -13.88 16.44 -15.85
CA ILE A 7 -12.59 15.95 -15.37
C ILE A 7 -12.79 14.75 -14.43
N ASP A 8 -13.77 14.83 -13.53
CA ASP A 8 -14.11 13.71 -12.64
C ASP A 8 -14.62 12.49 -13.43
N ALA A 9 -15.43 12.71 -14.47
CA ALA A 9 -15.86 11.65 -15.39
C ALA A 9 -14.69 11.04 -16.20
N TRP A 10 -13.75 11.85 -16.69
CA TRP A 10 -12.54 11.37 -17.37
C TRP A 10 -11.63 10.57 -16.44
N SER A 11 -11.47 10.99 -15.19
CA SER A 11 -10.65 10.29 -14.19
C SER A 11 -11.17 8.87 -13.87
N LYS A 12 -12.47 8.64 -14.09
CA LYS A 12 -13.17 7.38 -13.86
C LYS A 12 -13.27 6.49 -15.10
N SER A 13 -13.08 7.06 -16.30
CA SER A 13 -13.37 6.38 -17.57
C SER A 13 -12.25 5.47 -18.08
N ARG A 14 -11.01 5.61 -17.61
CA ARG A 14 -9.92 4.73 -18.03
C ARG A 14 -8.73 4.88 -17.09
N ASN A 15 -8.16 3.77 -16.65
CA ASN A 15 -6.79 3.78 -16.16
C ASN A 15 -5.93 4.53 -17.20
N PRO A 16 -5.10 5.51 -16.80
CA PRO A 16 -4.20 6.17 -17.74
C PRO A 16 -3.42 5.10 -18.52
N PRO A 17 -3.13 5.28 -19.83
CA PRO A 17 -2.33 4.32 -20.59
C PRO A 17 -0.96 4.03 -19.95
N ILE A 18 -0.48 4.98 -19.14
CA ILE A 18 0.77 4.94 -18.37
C ILE A 18 0.61 4.38 -16.94
N GLY A 19 -0.63 4.11 -16.49
CA GLY A 19 -0.95 3.73 -15.11
C GLY A 19 -0.93 4.89 -14.11
N TYR A 20 -1.11 4.56 -12.82
CA TYR A 20 -1.08 5.52 -11.71
C TYR A 20 0.29 5.62 -11.01
N GLU A 21 1.24 4.77 -11.39
CA GLU A 21 2.58 4.74 -10.79
C GLU A 21 3.37 6.04 -10.99
N PRO A 22 3.35 6.70 -12.17
CA PRO A 22 4.04 7.98 -12.34
C PRO A 22 3.55 9.06 -11.37
N PHE A 23 2.25 9.08 -11.08
CA PHE A 23 1.65 10.04 -10.12
C PHE A 23 2.10 9.76 -8.69
N PHE A 24 2.26 8.48 -8.33
CA PHE A 24 2.82 8.08 -7.04
C PHE A 24 4.26 8.59 -6.90
N TYR A 25 5.11 8.36 -7.90
CA TYR A 25 6.51 8.80 -7.87
C TYR A 25 6.65 10.32 -7.82
N GLU A 26 5.82 11.05 -8.55
CA GLU A 26 5.82 12.52 -8.52
C GLU A 26 5.44 13.06 -7.14
N CYS A 27 4.39 12.50 -6.52
CA CYS A 27 3.98 12.89 -5.17
C CYS A 27 5.05 12.53 -4.12
N LEU A 28 5.70 11.37 -4.28
CA LEU A 28 6.77 10.92 -3.40
C LEU A 28 8.01 11.83 -3.53
N GLY A 29 8.40 12.19 -4.76
CA GLY A 29 9.52 13.10 -5.04
C GLY A 29 9.28 14.51 -4.51
N ALA A 30 8.02 14.97 -4.52
CA ALA A 30 7.60 16.21 -3.88
C ALA A 30 7.53 16.14 -2.33
N GLY A 31 7.81 14.97 -1.73
CA GLY A 31 7.72 14.74 -0.29
C GLY A 31 6.29 14.63 0.26
N ASN A 32 5.28 14.61 -0.61
CA ASN A 32 3.88 14.48 -0.21
C ASN A 32 3.44 13.02 -0.14
N THR A 33 3.94 12.33 0.89
CA THR A 33 3.66 10.93 1.19
C THR A 33 2.16 10.66 1.39
N ARG A 34 1.43 11.60 2.01
CA ARG A 34 -0.01 11.49 2.22
C ARG A 34 -0.80 11.44 0.92
N LEU A 35 -0.45 12.29 -0.05
CA LEU A 35 -1.08 12.27 -1.36
C LEU A 35 -0.63 11.05 -2.18
N ALA A 36 0.65 10.68 -2.11
CA ALA A 36 1.18 9.48 -2.76
C ALA A 36 0.41 8.21 -2.34
N ALA A 37 0.09 8.08 -1.05
CA ALA A 37 -0.69 6.96 -0.52
C ALA A 37 -2.06 6.78 -1.20
N THR A 38 -2.70 7.86 -1.63
CA THR A 38 -4.03 7.80 -2.27
C THR A 38 -4.01 7.16 -3.67
N PHE A 39 -2.84 7.12 -4.30
CA PHE A 39 -2.66 6.50 -5.62
C PHE A 39 -2.34 5.01 -5.53
N ILE A 40 -1.80 4.53 -4.40
CA ILE A 40 -1.37 3.13 -4.24
C ILE A 40 -2.50 2.12 -4.54
N PRO A 41 -3.75 2.29 -4.06
CA PRO A 41 -4.85 1.36 -4.37
C PRO A 41 -5.21 1.31 -5.87
N LYS A 42 -4.79 2.30 -6.66
CA LYS A 42 -5.01 2.39 -8.11
C LYS A 42 -3.83 1.81 -8.91
N CYS A 43 -2.68 1.59 -8.29
CA CYS A 43 -1.52 0.96 -8.91
C CYS A 43 -1.67 -0.57 -9.02
N ASN A 44 -0.76 -1.23 -9.71
CA ASN A 44 -0.74 -2.68 -9.86
C ASN A 44 -0.60 -3.35 -8.47
N PRO A 45 -1.47 -4.32 -8.09
CA PRO A 45 -1.41 -5.04 -6.81
C PRO A 45 -0.01 -5.54 -6.41
N SER A 46 0.78 -6.03 -7.36
CA SER A 46 2.13 -6.55 -7.11
C SER A 46 3.08 -5.49 -6.53
N ASN A 47 2.91 -4.23 -6.91
CA ASN A 47 3.80 -3.12 -6.53
C ASN A 47 3.29 -2.36 -5.30
N ARG A 48 2.02 -2.57 -4.89
CA ARG A 48 1.39 -1.80 -3.81
C ARG A 48 2.12 -1.93 -2.48
N VAL A 49 2.59 -3.14 -2.16
CA VAL A 49 3.33 -3.38 -0.91
C VAL A 49 4.57 -2.51 -0.88
N GLU A 50 5.39 -2.55 -1.94
CA GLU A 50 6.60 -1.72 -2.04
C GLU A 50 6.28 -0.22 -1.94
N PHE A 51 5.19 0.24 -2.54
CA PHE A 51 4.78 1.64 -2.48
C PHE A 51 4.35 2.07 -1.07
N PHE A 52 3.65 1.22 -0.33
CA PHE A 52 3.31 1.52 1.07
C PHE A 52 4.56 1.59 1.95
N LEU A 53 5.57 0.74 1.70
CA LEU A 53 6.86 0.81 2.40
C LEU A 53 7.60 2.12 2.10
N LYS A 54 7.61 2.56 0.83
CA LYS A 54 8.24 3.84 0.42
C LYS A 54 7.61 5.07 1.05
N VAL A 55 6.31 5.02 1.33
CA VAL A 55 5.56 6.10 1.99
C VAL A 55 5.68 6.05 3.52
N GLY A 56 6.20 4.95 4.08
CA GLY A 56 6.30 4.72 5.52
C GLY A 56 4.98 4.28 6.16
N ASP A 57 4.02 3.79 5.36
CA ASP A 57 2.73 3.31 5.82
C ASP A 57 2.77 1.79 6.04
N TRP A 58 3.45 1.41 7.12
CA TRP A 58 3.69 0.01 7.50
C TRP A 58 2.40 -0.75 7.82
N GLY A 59 1.38 -0.06 8.36
CA GLY A 59 0.10 -0.68 8.70
C GLY A 59 -0.65 -1.16 7.46
N ASN A 60 -0.74 -0.32 6.41
CA ASN A 60 -1.36 -0.73 5.15
C ASN A 60 -0.51 -1.74 4.37
N ALA A 61 0.83 -1.64 4.43
CA ALA A 61 1.71 -2.67 3.87
C ALA A 61 1.46 -4.03 4.53
N GLY A 62 1.38 -4.07 5.86
CA GLY A 62 1.10 -5.29 6.63
C GLY A 62 -0.26 -5.89 6.30
N LYS A 63 -1.31 -5.07 6.17
CA LYS A 63 -2.64 -5.52 5.76
C LYS A 63 -2.64 -6.19 4.39
N LEU A 64 -1.88 -5.66 3.43
CA LEU A 64 -1.75 -6.29 2.11
C LEU A 64 -1.01 -7.62 2.18
N ALA A 65 0.11 -7.70 2.92
CA ALA A 65 0.83 -8.96 3.10
C ALA A 65 -0.03 -10.01 3.83
N PHE A 66 -0.82 -9.58 4.82
CA PHE A 66 -1.78 -10.44 5.51
C PHE A 66 -2.89 -10.94 4.57
N ALA A 67 -3.43 -10.08 3.71
CA ALA A 67 -4.42 -10.47 2.70
C ALA A 67 -3.83 -11.45 1.66
N ALA A 68 -2.55 -11.28 1.31
CA ALA A 68 -1.81 -12.21 0.47
C ALA A 68 -1.43 -13.53 1.18
N LYS A 69 -1.61 -13.61 2.50
CA LYS A 69 -1.17 -14.71 3.37
C LYS A 69 0.33 -14.99 3.27
N ASP A 70 1.11 -13.97 2.98
CA ASP A 70 2.56 -14.08 2.84
C ASP A 70 3.23 -13.72 4.17
N ILE A 71 3.60 -14.75 4.93
CA ILE A 71 4.27 -14.60 6.23
C ILE A 71 5.66 -14.01 6.06
N THR A 72 6.40 -14.44 5.02
CA THR A 72 7.77 -13.98 4.78
C THR A 72 7.81 -12.49 4.50
N LEU A 73 6.87 -12.01 3.70
CA LEU A 73 6.71 -10.59 3.41
C LEU A 73 6.30 -9.80 4.66
N LEU A 74 5.41 -10.35 5.49
CA LEU A 74 4.96 -9.68 6.71
C LEU A 74 6.09 -9.58 7.77
N GLU A 75 6.96 -10.59 7.86
CA GLU A 75 8.18 -10.56 8.68
C GLU A 75 9.20 -9.55 8.16
N ASP A 76 9.41 -9.49 6.84
CA ASP A 76 10.30 -8.50 6.21
C ASP A 76 9.80 -7.06 6.43
N ILE A 77 8.50 -6.82 6.29
CA ILE A 77 7.87 -5.53 6.59
C ILE A 77 8.10 -5.15 8.05
N LYS A 78 7.93 -6.08 9.00
CA LYS A 78 8.19 -5.85 10.41
C LYS A 78 9.66 -5.55 10.68
N SER A 79 10.58 -6.28 10.05
CA SER A 79 12.02 -6.06 10.18
C SER A 79 12.42 -4.67 9.68
N LYS A 80 11.91 -4.27 8.50
CA LYS A 80 12.16 -2.96 7.88
C LYS A 80 11.50 -1.81 8.66
N ALA A 81 10.34 -2.06 9.25
CA ALA A 81 9.63 -1.09 10.06
C ALA A 81 10.40 -0.68 11.33
N GLY A 82 11.11 -1.61 11.96
CA GLY A 82 11.84 -1.37 13.21
C GLY A 82 10.94 -0.73 14.29
N SER A 83 11.32 0.44 14.79
CA SER A 83 10.56 1.23 15.76
C SER A 83 9.55 2.21 15.15
N ALA A 84 9.51 2.33 13.82
CA ALA A 84 8.69 3.31 13.11
C ALA A 84 7.24 2.86 12.89
N ALA A 85 6.92 1.58 13.10
CA ALA A 85 5.57 1.03 12.91
C ALA A 85 4.92 0.60 14.23
N PRO A 86 3.59 0.47 14.25
CA PRO A 86 2.90 -0.23 15.32
C PRO A 86 3.22 -1.73 15.27
N SER A 87 4.34 -2.13 15.88
CA SER A 87 4.81 -3.53 15.90
C SER A 87 3.76 -4.49 16.44
N SER A 88 2.90 -4.03 17.36
CA SER A 88 1.79 -4.82 17.91
C SER A 88 0.74 -5.23 16.87
N GLU A 89 0.45 -4.37 15.88
CA GLU A 89 -0.52 -4.69 14.82
C GLU A 89 0.05 -5.74 13.86
N LEU A 90 1.32 -5.58 13.46
CA LEU A 90 2.02 -6.54 12.61
C LEU A 90 2.19 -7.90 13.31
N ASP A 91 2.49 -7.89 14.61
CA ASP A 91 2.60 -9.11 15.42
C ASP A 91 1.28 -9.86 15.55
N ALA A 92 0.18 -9.14 15.75
CA ALA A 92 -1.15 -9.74 15.78
C ALA A 92 -1.50 -10.39 14.44
N MET A 93 -1.15 -9.75 13.31
CA MET A 93 -1.36 -10.31 11.98
C MET A 93 -0.51 -11.56 11.74
N LEU A 94 0.77 -11.55 12.12
CA LEU A 94 1.65 -12.72 12.03
C LEU A 94 1.12 -13.89 12.85
N ALA A 95 0.78 -13.66 14.12
CA ALA A 95 0.22 -14.68 15.00
C ALA A 95 -1.09 -15.28 14.45
N GLN A 96 -1.93 -14.47 13.81
CA GLN A 96 -3.15 -14.96 13.16
C GLN A 96 -2.89 -15.84 11.94
N LEU A 97 -1.83 -15.57 11.16
CA LEU A 97 -1.48 -16.40 10.01
C LEU A 97 -0.86 -17.74 10.44
N THR A 98 0.04 -17.70 11.43
CA THR A 98 0.74 -18.91 11.92
C THR A 98 -0.22 -19.87 12.62
N THR A 99 -1.15 -19.36 13.44
CA THR A 99 -2.18 -20.18 14.11
C THR A 99 -3.14 -20.83 13.11
N LYS A 100 -3.56 -20.11 12.06
CA LYS A 100 -4.43 -20.67 11.00
C LYS A 100 -3.75 -21.72 10.12
N LEU A 101 -2.42 -21.71 10.03
CA LEU A 101 -1.67 -22.72 9.29
C LEU A 101 -1.39 -23.97 10.13
N SER A 102 -1.18 -23.82 11.43
CA SER A 102 -0.92 -24.93 12.37
C SER A 102 -2.15 -25.82 12.62
N GLY A 103 -3.36 -25.35 12.33
CA GLY A 103 -4.61 -26.06 12.59
C GLY A 103 -5.18 -26.85 11.41
N ARG A 104 -4.34 -27.26 10.44
CA ARG A 104 -4.76 -27.99 9.25
C ARG A 104 -4.05 -29.33 9.09
#